data_AF-A0A3A4JZ24-F1
#
_entry.id   AF-A0A3A4JZ24-F1
#
_cell.length_a   1.000
_cell.length_b   1.000
_cell.length_c   1.000
_cell.angle_alpha   90.00
_cell.angle_beta   90.00
_cell.angle_gamma   90.00
#
_symmetry.space_group_name_H-M   'P 1'
#
loop_
_entity.id
_entity.type
_entity.pdbx_description
1 polymer ?
#
loop_
_entity_poly.entity_id
_entity_poly.type
_entity_poly.pdbx_seq_one_letter_code
_entity_poly.pdbx_strand_id
1 'polypeptide(L)'
;MASQTFTDTGETTSEGHHIYRAEGPVTGAFQVAYAWREKQHGSDIGGWVLRISGKRLHVNRVDYTVHVDLIVEIAKGCGAPRDGVYAAQWWRKSDGGWDDFPTAAARAKLKALIAQVLDTVHTPHALWEAKIRREQSQIVELQDARIKFLAENDAAIEAAARRLSFHLDNPA
;
A
#
# COMPACT_ATOMS: atom_id res chain seq x y z
N MET A 1 22.11 -8.55 25.12
CA MET A 1 20.76 -8.61 24.50
C MET A 1 20.95 -8.82 23.01
N ALA A 2 20.18 -9.68 22.35
CA ALA A 2 20.29 -9.83 20.89
C ALA A 2 19.86 -8.51 20.22
N SER A 3 20.73 -7.93 19.40
CA SER A 3 20.41 -6.71 18.64
C SER A 3 19.38 -7.03 17.55
N GLN A 4 18.42 -6.14 17.32
CA GLN A 4 17.53 -6.22 16.17
C GLN A 4 18.19 -5.53 14.96
N THR A 5 18.20 -6.22 13.82
CA THR A 5 18.64 -5.66 12.54
C THR A 5 17.67 -6.06 11.45
N PHE A 6 17.71 -5.36 10.32
CA PHE A 6 17.06 -5.79 9.10
C PHE A 6 17.80 -5.23 7.89
N THR A 7 17.67 -5.88 6.74
CA THR A 7 18.32 -5.50 5.50
C THR A 7 17.35 -5.53 4.34
N ASP A 8 17.51 -4.61 3.37
CA ASP A 8 16.82 -4.73 2.08
C ASP A 8 17.38 -5.96 1.35
N THR A 9 16.49 -6.78 0.80
CA THR A 9 16.88 -7.97 0.03
C THR A 9 17.18 -7.64 -1.43
N GLY A 10 16.82 -6.45 -1.91
CA GLY A 10 16.83 -6.08 -3.32
C GLY A 10 15.68 -6.68 -4.12
N GLU A 11 14.84 -7.51 -3.49
CA GLU A 11 13.65 -8.08 -4.10
C GLU A 11 12.45 -7.13 -3.94
N THR A 12 11.57 -7.13 -4.94
CA THR A 12 10.30 -6.41 -4.90
C THR A 12 9.12 -7.36 -5.13
N THR A 13 7.97 -7.06 -4.53
CA THR A 13 6.72 -7.76 -4.84
C THR A 13 6.23 -7.45 -6.27
N SER A 14 5.20 -8.15 -6.74
CA SER A 14 4.52 -7.84 -8.01
C SER A 14 3.92 -6.42 -8.04
N GLU A 15 3.69 -5.83 -6.87
CA GLU A 15 3.21 -4.45 -6.69
C GLU A 15 4.38 -3.45 -6.58
N GLY A 16 5.63 -3.93 -6.70
CA GLY A 16 6.84 -3.11 -6.63
C GLY A 16 7.25 -2.71 -5.20
N HIS A 17 6.76 -3.41 -4.17
CA HIS A 17 7.11 -3.12 -2.77
C HIS A 17 8.43 -3.79 -2.39
N HIS A 18 9.32 -3.07 -1.72
CA HIS A 18 10.61 -3.60 -1.28
C HIS A 18 10.42 -4.67 -0.21
N ILE A 19 11.15 -5.76 -0.34
CA ILE A 19 11.19 -6.86 0.62
C ILE A 19 12.45 -6.71 1.48
N TYR A 20 12.25 -6.71 2.79
CA TYR A 20 13.29 -6.66 3.79
C TYR A 20 13.32 -7.98 4.57
N ARG A 21 14.48 -8.29 5.15
CA ARG A 21 14.66 -9.45 6.04
C ARG A 21 15.08 -8.97 7.41
N ALA A 22 14.29 -9.31 8.43
CA ALA A 22 14.61 -9.05 9.83
C ALA A 22 15.50 -10.17 10.40
N GLU A 23 16.46 -9.80 11.23
CA GLU A 23 17.36 -10.71 11.95
C GLU A 23 17.48 -10.30 13.44
N GLY A 24 17.39 -11.29 14.35
CA GLY A 24 17.49 -11.07 15.80
C GLY A 24 16.22 -11.47 16.56
N PRO A 25 15.69 -10.62 17.48
CA PRO A 25 14.49 -10.91 18.25
C PRO A 25 13.22 -11.16 17.43
N VAL A 26 13.13 -10.54 16.25
CA VAL A 26 12.18 -10.83 15.18
C VAL A 26 12.97 -11.27 13.96
N THR A 27 12.60 -12.41 13.38
CA THR A 27 13.24 -12.93 12.16
C THR A 27 12.22 -13.19 11.06
N GLY A 28 12.61 -12.99 9.82
CA GLY A 28 11.78 -13.33 8.66
C GLY A 28 11.62 -12.17 7.66
N ALA A 29 10.98 -12.46 6.54
CA ALA A 29 10.74 -11.49 5.49
C ALA A 29 9.50 -10.63 5.77
N PHE A 30 9.60 -9.35 5.44
CA PHE A 30 8.49 -8.41 5.47
C PHE A 30 8.62 -7.43 4.30
N GLN A 31 7.50 -6.93 3.80
CA GLN A 31 7.46 -5.87 2.80
C GLN A 31 7.27 -4.51 3.47
N VAL A 32 7.88 -3.50 2.86
CA VAL A 32 7.68 -2.09 3.20
C VAL A 32 7.24 -1.35 1.94
N ALA A 33 6.20 -0.53 2.08
CA ALA A 33 5.65 0.23 0.97
C ALA A 33 5.10 1.57 1.44
N TYR A 34 5.24 2.60 0.61
CA TYR A 34 4.43 3.79 0.75
C TYR A 34 3.09 3.57 0.07
N ALA A 35 2.01 3.92 0.75
CA ALA A 35 0.67 3.84 0.19
C ALA A 35 -0.14 5.08 0.56
N TRP A 36 -1.01 5.51 -0.35
CA TRP A 36 -2.09 6.42 0.01
C TRP A 36 -3.20 5.63 0.70
N ARG A 37 -3.65 6.12 1.84
CA ARG A 37 -4.79 5.59 2.56
C ARG A 37 -5.92 6.59 2.55
N GLU A 38 -7.03 6.19 1.94
CA GLU A 38 -8.26 6.95 2.01
C GLU A 38 -8.87 6.89 3.41
N LYS A 39 -9.57 7.97 3.76
CA LYS A 39 -10.33 8.05 5.00
C LYS A 39 -11.44 6.98 4.96
N GLN A 40 -11.38 5.99 5.83
CA GLN A 40 -12.49 5.04 5.99
C GLN A 40 -13.63 5.65 6.81
N HIS A 41 -14.87 5.22 6.56
CA HIS A 41 -16.02 5.62 7.38
C HIS A 41 -15.75 5.31 8.86
N GLY A 42 -15.76 6.34 9.71
CA GLY A 42 -15.47 6.22 11.15
C GLY A 42 -13.99 6.31 11.55
N SER A 43 -13.06 6.48 10.60
CA SER A 43 -11.66 6.79 10.87
C SER A 43 -11.37 8.27 10.58
N ASP A 44 -10.72 8.96 11.50
CA ASP A 44 -10.36 10.39 11.33
C ASP A 44 -9.06 10.61 10.57
N ILE A 45 -8.43 9.56 10.06
CA ILE A 45 -7.05 9.62 9.58
C ILE A 45 -6.94 9.00 8.18
N GLY A 46 -6.81 9.88 7.19
CA GLY A 46 -6.36 9.56 5.83
C GLY A 46 -5.03 10.25 5.54
N GLY A 47 -4.27 9.74 4.56
CA GLY A 47 -2.98 10.29 4.20
C GLY A 47 -2.01 9.25 3.64
N TRP A 48 -0.75 9.65 3.50
CA TRP A 48 0.33 8.74 3.16
C TRP A 48 0.75 7.93 4.38
N VAL A 49 0.92 6.64 4.16
CA VAL A 49 1.36 5.69 5.17
C VAL A 49 2.61 4.97 4.73
N LEU A 50 3.47 4.66 5.70
CA LEU A 50 4.45 3.60 5.58
C LEU A 50 3.79 2.29 6.02
N ARG A 51 3.48 1.45 5.05
CA ARG A 51 2.91 0.12 5.25
C ARG A 51 4.01 -0.88 5.48
N ILE A 52 3.91 -1.63 6.58
CA ILE A 52 4.81 -2.72 6.94
C ILE A 52 3.96 -3.98 7.07
N SER A 53 4.30 -5.03 6.34
CA SER A 53 3.58 -6.30 6.47
C SER A 53 4.45 -7.53 6.24
N GLY A 54 4.19 -8.58 6.98
CA GLY A 54 4.92 -9.84 6.88
C GLY A 54 4.01 -11.00 7.24
N LYS A 55 4.08 -12.10 6.49
CA LYS A 55 3.18 -13.26 6.69
C LYS A 55 3.69 -14.26 7.73
N ARG A 56 5.01 -14.31 7.98
CA ARG A 56 5.65 -15.27 8.88
C ARG A 56 6.84 -14.63 9.58
N LEU A 57 6.59 -13.56 10.31
CA LEU A 57 7.59 -12.97 11.21
C LEU A 57 7.69 -13.83 12.46
N HIS A 58 8.82 -14.48 12.62
CA HIS A 58 9.08 -15.41 13.68
C HIS A 58 9.58 -14.69 14.94
N VAL A 59 8.84 -14.86 16.04
CA VAL A 59 9.12 -14.24 17.33
C VAL A 59 8.84 -15.26 18.43
N ASN A 60 9.82 -15.53 19.30
CA ASN A 60 9.66 -16.47 20.41
C ASN A 60 9.13 -17.87 19.99
N ARG A 61 9.65 -18.43 18.89
CA ARG A 61 9.22 -19.74 18.34
C ARG A 61 7.81 -19.76 17.73
N VAL A 62 7.22 -18.58 17.49
CA VAL A 62 5.88 -18.44 16.92
C VAL A 62 5.94 -17.56 15.67
N ASP A 63 5.28 -17.99 14.60
CA ASP A 63 5.14 -17.20 13.38
C ASP A 63 3.94 -16.26 13.50
N TYR A 64 4.15 -14.99 13.16
CA TYR A 64 3.12 -13.96 13.15
C TYR A 64 2.91 -13.38 11.76
N THR A 65 1.64 -13.16 11.43
CA THR A 65 1.21 -12.28 10.35
C THR A 65 1.02 -10.88 10.92
N VAL A 66 1.65 -9.91 10.28
CA VAL A 66 1.72 -8.52 10.72
C VAL A 66 1.28 -7.63 9.58
N HIS A 67 0.43 -6.66 9.90
CA HIS A 67 0.12 -5.55 9.01
C HIS A 67 -0.01 -4.27 9.83
N VAL A 68 0.69 -3.25 9.37
CA VAL A 68 0.81 -1.97 10.06
C VAL A 68 0.84 -0.87 9.01
N ASP A 69 -0.06 0.09 9.17
CA ASP A 69 -0.02 1.36 8.43
C ASP A 69 0.36 2.46 9.43
N LEU A 70 1.55 3.03 9.28
CA LEU A 70 2.03 4.18 10.05
C LEU A 70 1.80 5.45 9.23
N ILE A 71 1.14 6.45 9.81
CA ILE A 71 1.03 7.77 9.18
C ILE A 71 2.42 8.39 9.05
N VAL A 72 2.75 8.84 7.84
CA VAL A 72 3.95 9.64 7.54
C VAL A 72 3.61 11.02 6.97
N GLU A 73 2.41 11.19 6.43
CA GLU A 73 1.88 12.50 6.07
C GLU A 73 0.35 12.45 6.09
N ILE A 74 -0.27 13.33 6.87
CA ILE A 74 -1.72 13.41 6.98
C ILE A 74 -2.32 14.15 5.77
N ALA A 75 -3.44 13.66 5.26
CA ALA A 75 -4.19 14.34 4.20
C ALA A 75 -4.66 15.73 4.64
N LYS A 76 -4.65 16.71 3.72
CA LYS A 76 -5.18 18.05 3.99
C LYS A 76 -6.62 17.98 4.54
N GLY A 77 -6.89 18.72 5.61
CA GLY A 77 -8.21 18.74 6.26
C GLY A 77 -8.46 17.62 7.26
N CYS A 78 -7.51 16.69 7.44
CA CYS A 78 -7.47 15.84 8.62
C CYS A 78 -6.74 16.59 9.77
N GLY A 79 -6.97 16.19 11.03
CA GLY A 79 -6.45 16.89 12.22
C GLY A 79 -4.93 17.03 12.28
N ALA A 80 -4.41 17.63 13.37
CA ALA A 80 -2.99 17.96 13.51
C ALA A 80 -2.05 16.76 13.18
N PRO A 81 -0.93 17.00 12.46
CA PRO A 81 0.04 15.96 12.12
C PRO A 81 0.53 15.22 13.38
N ARG A 82 0.44 13.89 13.36
CA ARG A 82 1.16 13.04 14.30
C ARG A 82 1.81 11.91 13.50
N ASP A 83 2.99 12.19 12.98
CA ASP A 83 3.79 11.19 12.28
C ASP A 83 4.10 10.02 13.21
N GLY A 84 4.17 8.82 12.64
CA GLY A 84 4.38 7.58 13.40
C GLY A 84 3.16 7.07 14.18
N VAL A 85 2.00 7.72 14.08
CA VAL A 85 0.74 7.17 14.63
C VAL A 85 0.24 6.03 13.75
N TYR A 86 -0.20 4.94 14.40
CA TYR A 86 -0.83 3.81 13.75
C TYR A 86 -2.20 4.20 13.16
N ALA A 87 -2.32 4.23 11.84
CA ALA A 87 -3.59 4.37 11.13
C ALA A 87 -4.37 3.04 11.13
N ALA A 88 -3.64 1.92 11.02
CA ALA A 88 -4.14 0.60 11.35
C ALA A 88 -2.98 -0.26 11.84
N GLN A 89 -3.32 -1.18 12.73
CA GLN A 89 -2.38 -2.18 13.22
C GLN A 89 -3.16 -3.44 13.58
N TRP A 90 -2.74 -4.57 13.02
CA TRP A 90 -3.19 -5.88 13.49
C TRP A 90 -2.06 -6.89 13.33
N TRP A 91 -1.95 -7.77 14.32
CA TRP A 91 -0.98 -8.86 14.35
C TRP A 91 -1.67 -10.12 14.84
N ARG A 92 -1.37 -11.25 14.22
CA ARG A 92 -1.98 -12.54 14.53
C ARG A 92 -0.99 -13.66 14.35
N LYS A 93 -1.15 -14.73 15.10
CA LYS A 93 -0.41 -15.97 14.85
C LYS A 93 -0.73 -16.48 13.45
N SER A 94 0.28 -16.85 12.66
CA SER A 94 0.12 -17.17 11.23
C SER A 94 -0.68 -18.45 11.00
N ASP A 95 -0.56 -19.43 11.90
CA ASP A 95 -1.26 -20.71 11.93
C ASP A 95 -2.44 -20.71 12.93
N GLY A 96 -2.81 -19.52 13.44
CA GLY A 96 -3.80 -19.36 14.50
C GLY A 96 -5.19 -18.95 14.02
N GLY A 97 -6.14 -18.93 14.95
CA GLY A 97 -7.47 -18.36 14.78
C GLY A 97 -7.47 -16.83 14.77
N TRP A 98 -8.64 -16.23 14.52
CA TRP A 98 -8.82 -14.77 14.44
C TRP A 98 -8.44 -14.03 15.75
N ASP A 99 -8.54 -14.72 16.88
CA ASP A 99 -8.25 -14.22 18.24
C ASP A 99 -6.84 -14.59 18.77
N ASP A 100 -5.98 -15.19 17.93
CA ASP A 100 -4.63 -15.56 18.35
C ASP A 100 -3.67 -14.36 18.28
N PHE A 101 -3.79 -13.49 19.27
CA PHE A 101 -2.98 -12.29 19.39
C PHE A 101 -1.56 -12.57 19.92
N PRO A 102 -0.56 -11.75 19.56
CA PRO A 102 0.78 -11.87 20.13
C PRO A 102 0.77 -11.63 21.64
N THR A 103 1.60 -12.41 22.35
CA THR A 103 1.94 -12.15 23.75
C THR A 103 2.53 -10.74 23.91
N ALA A 104 2.47 -10.17 25.12
CA ALA A 104 3.03 -8.84 25.40
C ALA A 104 4.51 -8.73 24.99
N ALA A 105 5.30 -9.78 25.24
CA ALA A 105 6.71 -9.85 24.85
C ALA A 105 6.90 -9.88 23.33
N ALA A 106 6.10 -10.66 22.59
CA ALA A 106 6.17 -10.70 21.12
C ALA A 106 5.75 -9.35 20.51
N ARG A 107 4.68 -8.76 21.05
CA ARG A 107 4.21 -7.41 20.70
C ARG A 107 5.29 -6.35 20.90
N ALA A 108 6.01 -6.38 22.02
CA ALA A 108 7.09 -5.43 22.26
C ALA A 108 8.21 -5.54 21.20
N LYS A 109 8.59 -6.77 20.83
CA LYS A 109 9.61 -7.01 19.79
C LYS A 109 9.15 -6.56 18.41
N LEU A 110 7.90 -6.84 18.04
CA LEU A 110 7.32 -6.36 16.78
C LEU A 110 7.29 -4.84 16.71
N LYS A 111 6.85 -4.16 17.79
CA LYS A 111 6.87 -2.69 17.86
C LYS A 111 8.28 -2.12 17.71
N ALA A 112 9.29 -2.76 18.32
CA ALA A 112 10.67 -2.34 18.19
C ALA A 112 11.17 -2.43 16.74
N LEU A 113 10.89 -3.53 16.04
CA LEU A 113 11.18 -3.67 14.61
C LEU A 113 10.48 -2.58 13.79
N ILE A 114 9.19 -2.36 14.01
CA ILE A 114 8.39 -1.35 13.29
C ILE A 114 8.98 0.06 13.47
N ALA A 115 9.36 0.42 14.71
CA ALA A 115 9.97 1.71 14.99
C ALA A 115 11.33 1.87 14.28
N GLN A 116 12.14 0.82 14.26
CA GLN A 116 13.42 0.81 13.56
C GLN A 116 13.23 0.95 12.04
N VAL A 117 12.24 0.26 11.47
CA VAL A 117 11.90 0.38 10.04
C VAL A 117 11.46 1.78 9.70
N LEU A 118 10.60 2.41 10.51
CA LEU A 118 10.20 3.80 10.31
C LEU A 118 11.42 4.72 10.31
N ASP A 119 12.27 4.64 11.33
CA ASP A 119 13.46 5.50 11.48
C ASP A 119 14.47 5.35 10.32
N THR A 120 14.64 4.13 9.81
CA THR A 120 15.64 3.84 8.78
C THR A 120 15.13 4.06 7.36
N VAL A 121 13.90 3.64 7.06
CA VAL A 121 13.34 3.64 5.69
C VAL A 121 12.65 4.96 5.39
N HIS A 122 12.07 5.62 6.41
CA HIS A 122 11.36 6.85 6.15
C HIS A 122 12.28 8.04 5.95
N THR A 123 12.37 8.48 4.69
CA THR A 123 13.00 9.73 4.33
C THR A 123 12.03 10.61 3.52
N PRO A 124 12.19 11.94 3.53
CA PRO A 124 11.43 12.81 2.65
C PRO A 124 11.58 12.41 1.17
N HIS A 125 12.79 12.02 0.75
CA HIS A 125 13.07 11.63 -0.62
C HIS A 125 12.27 10.37 -1.04
N ALA A 126 12.30 9.31 -0.23
CA ALA A 126 11.57 8.08 -0.53
C ALA A 126 10.05 8.30 -0.57
N LEU A 127 9.52 9.17 0.29
CA LEU A 127 8.11 9.57 0.23
C LEU A 127 7.78 10.33 -1.08
N TRP A 128 8.66 11.25 -1.51
CA TRP A 128 8.49 11.96 -2.78
C TRP A 128 8.55 11.04 -3.99
N GLU A 129 9.46 10.08 -4.02
CA GLU A 129 9.52 9.08 -5.09
C GLU A 129 8.23 8.26 -5.17
N ALA A 130 7.68 7.85 -4.03
CA ALA A 130 6.42 7.13 -3.97
C ALA A 130 5.23 7.97 -4.49
N LYS A 131 5.19 9.26 -4.15
CA LYS A 131 4.20 10.21 -4.69
C LYS A 131 4.29 10.32 -6.20
N ILE A 132 5.50 10.55 -6.73
CA ILE A 132 5.73 10.65 -8.17
C ILE A 132 5.27 9.37 -8.88
N ARG A 133 5.63 8.20 -8.34
CA ARG A 133 5.23 6.92 -8.91
C ARG A 133 3.71 6.77 -8.98
N ARG A 134 2.99 7.15 -7.91
CA ARG A 134 1.53 7.14 -7.89
C ARG A 134 0.93 8.06 -8.96
N GLU A 135 1.41 9.29 -9.07
CA GLU A 135 0.93 10.25 -10.07
C GLU A 135 1.20 9.74 -11.49
N GLN A 136 2.37 9.14 -11.74
CA GLN A 136 2.68 8.47 -13.01
C GLN A 136 1.70 7.34 -13.33
N SER A 137 1.38 6.48 -12.36
CA SER A 137 0.38 5.42 -12.54
C SER A 137 -1.00 6.01 -12.86
N GLN A 138 -1.43 7.07 -12.18
CA GLN A 138 -2.70 7.73 -12.46
C GLN A 138 -2.74 8.36 -13.86
N ILE A 139 -1.63 8.94 -14.33
CA ILE A 139 -1.54 9.46 -15.70
C ILE A 139 -1.74 8.32 -16.71
N VAL A 140 -1.11 7.16 -16.51
CA VAL A 140 -1.28 6.00 -17.40
C VAL A 140 -2.74 5.52 -17.39
N GLU A 141 -3.35 5.38 -16.21
CA GLU A 141 -4.76 4.98 -16.09
C GLU A 141 -5.71 5.95 -16.82
N LEU A 142 -5.47 7.26 -16.70
CA LEU A 142 -6.26 8.29 -17.39
C LEU A 142 -6.04 8.29 -18.90
N GLN A 143 -4.81 8.00 -19.35
CA GLN A 143 -4.51 7.84 -20.78
C GLN A 143 -5.24 6.63 -21.36
N ASP A 144 -5.23 5.49 -20.67
CA ASP A 144 -5.95 4.28 -21.09
C ASP A 144 -7.46 4.52 -21.13
N ALA A 145 -8.01 5.17 -20.10
CA ALA A 145 -9.42 5.55 -20.06
C ALA A 145 -9.80 6.48 -21.22
N ARG A 146 -8.92 7.46 -21.56
CA ARG A 146 -9.13 8.36 -22.69
C ARG A 146 -9.11 7.61 -24.03
N ILE A 147 -8.15 6.70 -24.23
CA ILE A 147 -8.07 5.89 -25.45
C ILE A 147 -9.34 5.08 -25.63
N LYS A 148 -9.80 4.42 -24.56
CA LYS A 148 -11.04 3.66 -24.55
C LYS A 148 -12.26 4.52 -24.92
N PHE A 149 -12.39 5.69 -24.30
CA PHE A 149 -13.49 6.62 -24.58
C PHE A 149 -13.50 7.09 -26.05
N LEU A 150 -12.34 7.40 -26.62
CA LEU A 150 -12.24 7.81 -28.03
C LEU A 150 -12.67 6.68 -28.96
N ALA A 151 -12.22 5.44 -28.71
CA ALA A 151 -12.63 4.28 -29.50
C ALA A 151 -14.15 4.03 -29.44
N GLU A 152 -14.77 4.20 -28.27
CA GLU A 152 -16.22 4.09 -28.10
C GLU A 152 -16.97 5.19 -28.87
N ASN A 153 -16.44 6.41 -28.88
CA ASN A 153 -17.02 7.54 -29.62
C ASN A 153 -16.90 7.36 -31.14
N ASP A 154 -15.72 6.96 -31.63
CA ASP A 154 -15.49 6.68 -33.05
C ASP A 154 -16.46 5.60 -33.56
N ALA A 155 -16.64 4.52 -32.80
CA ALA A 155 -17.60 3.47 -33.11
C ALA A 155 -19.05 3.98 -33.18
N ALA A 156 -19.43 4.92 -32.30
CA ALA A 156 -20.75 5.54 -32.30
C ALA A 156 -20.95 6.47 -33.51
N ILE A 157 -19.94 7.26 -33.87
CA ILE A 157 -19.95 8.11 -35.07
C ILE A 157 -20.08 7.25 -36.33
N GLU A 158 -19.30 6.18 -36.46
CA GLU A 158 -19.39 5.26 -37.59
C GLU A 158 -20.76 4.57 -37.67
N ALA A 159 -21.36 4.22 -36.54
CA ALA A 159 -22.71 3.65 -36.51
C ALA A 159 -23.76 4.68 -36.96
N ALA A 160 -23.63 5.95 -36.53
CA ALA A 160 -24.52 7.03 -36.96
C ALA A 160 -24.37 7.34 -38.46
N ALA A 161 -23.13 7.40 -38.96
CA ALA A 161 -22.84 7.63 -40.37
C ALA A 161 -23.42 6.52 -41.26
N ARG A 162 -23.30 5.24 -40.84
CA ARG A 162 -23.92 4.10 -41.54
C ARG A 162 -25.44 4.21 -41.59
N ARG A 163 -26.08 4.60 -40.48
CA ARG A 163 -27.54 4.83 -40.45
C ARG A 163 -27.96 5.95 -41.40
N LEU A 164 -27.21 7.05 -41.44
CA LEU A 164 -27.48 8.16 -42.34
C LEU A 164 -27.34 7.74 -43.82
N SER A 165 -26.25 7.05 -44.19
CA SER A 165 -26.05 6.54 -45.55
C SER A 165 -27.20 5.64 -45.97
N PHE A 166 -27.61 4.71 -45.10
CA PHE A 166 -28.74 3.82 -45.38
C PHE A 166 -30.02 4.60 -45.72
N HIS A 167 -30.32 5.66 -44.97
CA HIS A 167 -31.48 6.52 -45.22
C HIS A 167 -31.36 7.36 -46.50
N LEU A 168 -30.15 7.80 -46.86
CA LEU A 168 -29.91 8.53 -48.11
C LEU A 168 -30.00 7.64 -49.35
N ASP A 169 -29.54 6.39 -49.24
CA ASP A 169 -29.56 5.41 -50.34
C ASP A 169 -30.94 4.75 -50.53
N ASN A 170 -31.81 4.82 -49.52
CA ASN A 170 -33.19 4.31 -49.56
C ASN A 170 -34.18 5.43 -49.17
N PRO A 171 -34.32 6.48 -49.99
CA PRO A 171 -35.31 7.52 -49.74
C PRO A 171 -36.72 6.91 -49.87
N ALA A 172 -37.57 7.22 -48.90
CA ALA A 172 -38.97 6.78 -48.84
C ALA A 172 -39.80 7.29 -50.03
#